data_AF-A0A7W3APX4-F1
#
_entry.id   AF-A0A7W3APX4-F1
#
_cell.length_a   1.000
_cell.length_b   1.000
_cell.length_c   1.000
_cell.angle_alpha   90.00
_cell.angle_beta   90.00
_cell.angle_gamma   90.00
#
_symmetry.space_group_name_H-M   'P 1'
#
loop_
_entity.id
_entity.type
_entity.pdbx_description
1 polymer ?
#
loop_
_entity_poly.entity_id
_entity_poly.type
_entity_poly.pdbx_seq_one_letter_code
_entity_poly.pdbx_strand_id
1 'polypeptide(L)'
;SLLAQATVEAMRNELELKSAAVRDIQTDLYDSTEGRVALPGAFGYGMTDAGARSVIASNIADIARTAHNLHPGRYYTFSTRTEETTGITEIIWLDNGWGDKTSQTATKLVLFFGKDGRILMTVRGDNISAPVTWTN
;
A
#
# COMPACT_ATOMS: atom_id res chain seq x y z
N SER A 1 -11.13 -36.40 -19.97
CA SER A 1 -9.67 -36.39 -20.25
C SER A 1 -9.34 -35.11 -20.97
N LEU A 2 -8.39 -34.33 -20.47
CA LEU A 2 -8.06 -33.00 -21.01
C LEU A 2 -7.73 -33.01 -22.50
N LEU A 3 -7.04 -34.07 -22.97
CA LEU A 3 -6.62 -34.24 -24.36
C LEU A 3 -7.78 -34.50 -25.34
N ALA A 4 -8.98 -34.81 -24.83
CA ALA A 4 -10.15 -35.10 -25.65
C ALA A 4 -11.04 -33.86 -25.91
N GLN A 5 -10.72 -32.71 -25.30
CA GLN A 5 -11.56 -31.52 -25.37
C GLN A 5 -11.23 -30.64 -26.58
N ALA A 6 -12.27 -30.16 -27.27
CA ALA A 6 -12.14 -29.37 -28.50
C ALA A 6 -12.15 -27.85 -28.27
N THR A 7 -12.51 -27.39 -27.06
CA THR A 7 -12.61 -25.97 -26.74
C THR A 7 -11.90 -25.64 -25.43
N VAL A 8 -11.46 -24.39 -25.31
CA VAL A 8 -10.81 -23.88 -24.09
C VAL A 8 -11.79 -23.91 -22.91
N GLU A 9 -13.08 -23.65 -23.15
CA GLU A 9 -14.13 -23.77 -22.12
C GLU A 9 -14.23 -25.19 -21.56
N ALA A 10 -14.25 -26.20 -22.43
CA ALA A 10 -14.35 -27.59 -22.01
C ALA A 10 -13.10 -28.04 -21.26
N MET A 11 -11.91 -27.61 -21.68
CA MET A 11 -10.66 -27.85 -20.95
C MET A 11 -10.68 -27.22 -19.56
N ARG A 12 -11.16 -25.97 -19.43
CA ARG A 12 -11.28 -25.30 -18.12
C ARG A 12 -12.25 -26.03 -17.20
N ASN A 13 -13.37 -26.53 -17.71
CA ASN A 13 -14.32 -27.30 -16.91
C ASN A 13 -13.71 -28.61 -16.38
N GLU A 14 -12.94 -29.34 -17.21
CA GLU A 14 -12.23 -30.55 -16.77
C GLU A 14 -11.17 -30.27 -15.69
N LEU A 15 -10.54 -29.09 -15.73
CA LEU A 15 -9.58 -28.63 -14.73
C LEU A 15 -10.26 -27.93 -13.53
N GLU A 16 -11.59 -27.87 -13.50
CA GLU A 16 -12.39 -27.16 -12.50
C GLU A 16 -12.03 -25.67 -12.34
N LEU A 17 -11.41 -25.08 -13.37
CA LEU A 17 -11.01 -23.68 -13.38
C LEU A 17 -12.25 -22.77 -13.40
N LYS A 18 -12.36 -21.93 -12.37
CA LYS A 18 -13.48 -21.00 -12.18
C LYS A 18 -13.14 -19.60 -12.71
N SER A 19 -14.02 -18.65 -12.42
CA SER A 19 -13.95 -17.27 -12.91
C SER A 19 -12.61 -16.57 -12.70
N ALA A 20 -11.88 -16.86 -11.62
CA ALA A 20 -10.56 -16.26 -11.38
C ALA A 20 -9.50 -16.66 -12.44
N ALA A 21 -9.57 -17.88 -12.97
CA ALA A 21 -8.58 -18.41 -13.90
C ALA A 21 -8.66 -17.83 -15.32
N VAL A 22 -9.66 -16.98 -15.59
CA VAL A 22 -9.89 -16.32 -16.88
C VAL A 22 -9.72 -14.81 -16.84
N ARG A 23 -9.25 -14.27 -15.70
CA ARG A 23 -9.02 -12.85 -15.50
C ARG A 23 -7.53 -12.57 -15.46
N ASP A 24 -7.13 -11.40 -15.96
CA ASP A 24 -5.78 -10.90 -15.73
C ASP A 24 -5.57 -10.67 -14.23
N ILE A 25 -4.32 -10.82 -13.78
CA ILE A 25 -3.91 -10.46 -12.42
C ILE A 25 -3.54 -8.98 -12.41
N GLN A 26 -3.77 -8.29 -11.29
CA GLN A 26 -3.25 -6.95 -11.07
C GLN A 26 -1.75 -6.87 -11.43
N THR A 27 -1.36 -5.88 -12.22
CA THR A 27 0.04 -5.72 -12.65
C THR A 27 0.92 -5.10 -11.57
N ASP A 28 0.32 -4.32 -10.68
CA ASP A 28 0.94 -3.74 -9.50
C ASP A 28 -0.11 -3.50 -8.40
N LEU A 29 0.32 -2.91 -7.28
CA LEU A 29 -0.54 -2.69 -6.11
C LEU A 29 -1.59 -1.58 -6.30
N TYR A 30 -1.49 -0.78 -7.36
CA TYR A 30 -2.38 0.36 -7.65
C TYR A 30 -3.33 0.10 -8.82
N ASP A 31 -3.13 -1.00 -9.53
CA ASP A 31 -4.00 -1.43 -10.62
C ASP A 31 -5.42 -1.71 -10.12
N SER A 32 -6.31 -0.77 -10.38
CA SER A 32 -7.73 -0.84 -10.02
C SER A 32 -8.62 -1.20 -11.22
N THR A 33 -8.04 -1.76 -12.29
CA THR A 33 -8.77 -2.11 -13.51
C THR A 33 -9.88 -3.12 -13.19
N GLU A 34 -11.12 -2.79 -13.53
CA GLU A 34 -12.27 -3.67 -13.30
C GLU A 34 -12.08 -5.04 -13.97
N GLY A 35 -12.42 -6.11 -13.25
CA GLY A 35 -12.36 -7.46 -13.77
C GLY A 35 -11.00 -8.14 -13.67
N ARG A 36 -10.00 -7.56 -12.98
CA ARG A 36 -8.72 -8.21 -12.64
C ARG A 36 -8.76 -8.92 -11.29
N VAL A 37 -8.00 -10.02 -11.16
CA VAL A 37 -7.79 -10.72 -9.88
C VAL A 37 -6.81 -9.91 -9.04
N ALA A 38 -7.16 -9.67 -7.78
CA ALA A 38 -6.26 -9.01 -6.84
C ALA A 38 -5.01 -9.87 -6.58
N LEU A 39 -3.84 -9.24 -6.48
CA LEU A 39 -2.62 -9.94 -6.08
C LEU A 39 -2.79 -10.49 -4.65
N PRO A 40 -2.75 -11.82 -4.45
CA PRO A 40 -2.88 -12.39 -3.11
C PRO A 40 -1.70 -11.93 -2.25
N GLY A 41 -2.01 -11.42 -1.05
CA GLY A 41 -1.00 -10.86 -0.14
C GLY A 41 -0.67 -9.38 -0.35
N ALA A 42 -1.33 -8.68 -1.29
CA ALA A 42 -1.17 -7.22 -1.45
C ALA A 42 -1.43 -6.41 -0.15
N PHE A 43 -2.15 -7.00 0.82
CA PHE A 43 -2.49 -6.39 2.11
C PHE A 43 -2.45 -7.35 3.33
N GLY A 44 -1.61 -8.40 3.35
CA GLY A 44 -1.55 -9.37 4.47
C GLY A 44 -0.57 -9.01 5.61
N TYR A 45 -0.96 -9.27 6.88
CA TYR A 45 -0.29 -8.97 8.17
C TYR A 45 1.11 -9.61 8.39
N GLY A 46 2.11 -9.28 7.58
CA GLY A 46 3.46 -9.78 7.81
C GLY A 46 4.49 -8.89 7.15
N MET A 47 5.30 -8.24 8.00
CA MET A 47 6.53 -7.51 7.70
C MET A 47 6.66 -7.04 6.25
N THR A 48 6.44 -5.74 6.00
CA THR A 48 6.94 -5.09 4.79
C THR A 48 8.41 -5.48 4.63
N ASP A 49 8.77 -6.10 3.51
CA ASP A 49 10.16 -6.41 3.18
C ASP A 49 11.03 -5.18 3.48
N ALA A 50 11.84 -5.28 4.55
CA ALA A 50 12.65 -4.18 5.05
C ALA A 50 13.66 -3.70 4.00
N GLY A 51 13.96 -4.51 2.99
CA GLY A 51 14.81 -4.18 1.86
C GLY A 51 14.11 -3.48 0.69
N ALA A 52 12.79 -3.61 0.54
CA ALA A 52 12.08 -3.12 -0.65
C ALA A 52 11.34 -1.79 -0.45
N ARG A 53 10.68 -1.58 0.70
CA ARG A 53 9.81 -0.40 0.94
C ARG A 53 9.92 0.12 2.37
N SER A 54 10.98 0.87 2.62
CA SER A 54 11.27 1.43 3.95
C SER A 54 11.18 2.96 3.98
N VAL A 55 10.59 3.49 5.05
CA VAL A 55 10.68 4.91 5.45
C VAL A 55 11.87 5.03 6.40
N ILE A 56 12.88 5.80 5.98
CA ILE A 56 14.02 6.15 6.84
C ILE A 56 13.67 7.46 7.55
N ALA A 57 13.63 7.45 8.87
CA ALA A 57 13.23 8.61 9.67
C ALA A 57 14.16 8.82 10.86
N SER A 58 14.49 10.07 11.17
CA SER A 58 15.24 10.42 12.40
C SER A 58 14.30 10.86 13.53
N ASN A 59 13.06 11.22 13.19
CA ASN A 59 12.00 11.68 14.09
C ASN A 59 10.62 11.47 13.42
N ILE A 60 9.54 11.66 14.18
CA ILE A 60 8.16 11.43 13.67
C ILE A 60 7.74 12.41 12.56
N ALA A 61 8.28 13.63 12.52
CA ALA A 61 7.96 14.59 11.45
C ALA A 61 8.57 14.16 10.11
N ASP A 62 9.71 13.45 10.12
CA ASP A 62 10.32 12.91 8.91
C ASP A 62 9.42 11.86 8.25
N ILE A 63 8.73 11.02 9.04
CA ILE A 63 7.76 10.05 8.51
C ILE A 63 6.69 10.77 7.69
N ALA A 64 6.08 11.81 8.26
CA ALA A 64 5.02 12.57 7.60
C ALA A 64 5.53 13.33 6.36
N ARG A 65 6.78 13.79 6.34
CA ARG A 65 7.38 14.44 5.17
C ARG A 65 7.66 13.43 4.07
N THR A 66 8.23 12.28 4.40
CA THR A 66 8.52 11.21 3.43
C THR A 66 7.25 10.69 2.77
N ALA A 67 6.14 10.60 3.53
CA ALA A 67 4.83 10.20 3.00
C ALA A 67 4.35 11.08 1.82
N HIS A 68 4.86 12.31 1.67
CA HIS A 68 4.53 13.19 0.56
C HIS A 68 4.93 12.61 -0.82
N ASN A 69 5.93 11.74 -0.90
CA ASN A 69 6.37 11.14 -2.17
C ASN A 69 5.99 9.66 -2.29
N LEU A 70 5.19 9.14 -1.36
CA LEU A 70 4.83 7.73 -1.30
C LEU A 70 3.40 7.47 -1.77
N HIS A 71 3.25 6.31 -2.38
CA HIS A 71 1.97 5.77 -2.80
C HIS A 71 1.24 5.11 -1.63
N PRO A 72 -0.04 4.73 -1.78
CA PRO A 72 -0.75 4.02 -0.73
C PRO A 72 -0.05 2.71 -0.36
N GLY A 73 -0.10 2.32 0.91
CA GLY A 73 0.41 1.04 1.37
C GLY A 73 1.11 1.10 2.71
N ARG A 74 1.66 -0.06 3.10
CA ARG A 74 2.30 -0.27 4.39
C ARG A 74 3.82 -0.37 4.24
N TYR A 75 4.51 0.48 4.98
CA TYR A 75 5.95 0.68 4.94
C TYR A 75 6.58 0.31 6.29
N TYR A 76 7.72 -0.39 6.26
CA TYR A 76 8.56 -0.49 7.45
C TYR A 76 9.18 0.87 7.72
N THR A 77 9.13 1.34 8.96
CA THR A 77 9.81 2.59 9.34
C THR A 77 11.04 2.24 10.14
N PHE A 78 12.21 2.55 9.59
CA PHE A 78 13.50 2.37 10.24
C PHE A 78 13.97 3.70 10.81
N SER A 79 14.27 3.71 12.10
CA SER A 79 14.87 4.87 12.74
C SER A 79 16.37 4.92 12.58
N THR A 80 16.91 6.11 12.25
CA THR A 80 18.35 6.36 12.20
C THR A 80 18.93 6.91 13.51
N ARG A 81 18.08 7.25 14.50
CA ARG A 81 18.51 7.89 15.75
C ARG A 81 18.03 7.19 17.01
N THR A 82 16.73 6.93 17.10
CA THR A 82 16.09 6.39 18.31
C THR A 82 15.10 5.30 17.95
N GLU A 83 15.12 4.20 18.70
CA GLU A 83 14.23 3.08 18.42
C GLU A 83 12.72 3.42 18.52
N GLU A 84 12.37 4.57 19.11
CA GLU A 84 11.00 5.08 19.27
C GLU A 84 10.29 5.38 17.96
N THR A 85 11.02 5.71 16.89
CA THR A 85 10.43 5.95 15.55
C THR A 85 10.54 4.74 14.64
N THR A 86 10.89 3.58 15.19
CA THR A 86 10.82 2.29 14.49
C THR A 86 9.42 1.71 14.61
N GLY A 87 8.87 1.21 13.51
CA GLY A 87 7.52 0.67 13.50
C GLY A 87 7.00 0.44 12.08
N ILE A 88 5.69 0.54 11.93
CA ILE A 88 5.00 0.42 10.65
C ILE A 88 4.31 1.75 10.33
N THR A 89 4.51 2.27 9.12
CA THR A 89 3.77 3.41 8.60
C THR A 89 2.80 2.93 7.54
N GLU A 90 1.52 3.26 7.68
CA GLU A 90 0.51 3.02 6.67
C GLU A 90 0.05 4.34 6.06
N ILE A 91 0.04 4.39 4.72
CA ILE A 91 -0.34 5.55 3.94
C ILE A 91 -1.61 5.20 3.19
N ILE A 92 -2.67 5.97 3.44
CA ILE A 92 -3.94 5.85 2.75
C ILE A 92 -4.14 7.16 2.00
N TRP A 93 -4.25 7.09 0.67
CA TRP A 93 -4.65 8.27 -0.10
C TRP A 93 -6.14 8.51 0.11
N LEU A 94 -6.45 9.72 0.55
CA LEU A 94 -7.79 10.27 0.61
C LEU A 94 -8.07 11.02 -0.70
N ASP A 95 -9.35 11.22 -0.98
CA ASP A 95 -9.73 12.08 -2.08
C ASP A 95 -9.30 13.52 -1.78
N ASN A 96 -8.69 14.17 -2.77
CA ASN A 96 -8.36 15.60 -2.74
C ASN A 96 -9.35 16.42 -3.59
N GLY A 97 -10.37 15.78 -4.18
CA GLY A 97 -11.36 16.43 -5.02
C GLY A 97 -10.82 16.86 -6.40
N TRP A 98 -9.60 16.45 -6.75
CA TRP A 98 -8.95 16.78 -8.02
C TRP A 98 -8.82 15.55 -8.92
N GLY A 99 -8.79 15.79 -10.23
CA GLY A 99 -8.66 14.72 -11.24
C GLY A 99 -7.25 14.14 -11.35
N ASP A 100 -6.24 14.81 -10.78
CA ASP A 100 -4.85 14.35 -10.77
C ASP A 100 -4.40 13.93 -9.37
N LYS A 101 -4.13 12.63 -9.22
CA LYS A 101 -3.69 12.00 -7.98
C LYS A 101 -2.32 11.39 -8.23
N THR A 102 -1.29 12.19 -7.99
CA THR A 102 0.09 11.72 -7.89
C THR A 102 0.43 11.51 -6.42
N SER A 103 1.58 10.89 -6.16
CA SER A 103 2.10 10.80 -4.79
C SER A 103 2.23 12.17 -4.14
N GLN A 104 2.51 13.23 -4.88
CA GLN A 104 2.69 14.57 -4.33
C GLN A 104 1.38 15.32 -4.09
N THR A 105 0.35 15.09 -4.93
CA THR A 105 -0.89 15.90 -4.91
C THR A 105 -2.01 15.28 -4.06
N ALA A 106 -1.97 13.97 -3.80
CA ALA A 106 -3.03 13.32 -3.02
C ALA A 106 -3.08 13.82 -1.57
N THR A 107 -4.28 13.98 -1.01
CA THR A 107 -4.44 14.09 0.44
C THR A 107 -4.19 12.71 1.04
N LYS A 108 -3.51 12.61 2.18
CA LYS A 108 -3.09 11.34 2.77
C LYS A 108 -3.42 11.29 4.24
N LEU A 109 -4.03 10.19 4.67
CA LEU A 109 -3.98 9.77 6.05
C LEU A 109 -2.69 8.96 6.25
N VAL A 110 -1.85 9.38 7.18
CA VAL A 110 -0.63 8.70 7.56
C VAL A 110 -0.82 8.16 8.96
N LEU A 111 -0.75 6.84 9.10
CA LEU A 111 -0.84 6.12 10.36
C LEU A 111 0.54 5.58 10.71
N PHE A 112 0.99 5.78 11.95
CA PHE A 112 2.22 5.21 12.46
C PHE A 112 1.89 4.29 13.65
N PHE A 113 2.27 3.03 13.51
CA PHE A 113 2.21 2.01 14.55
C PHE A 113 3.64 1.79 15.07
N GLY A 114 3.98 2.48 16.14
CA GLY A 114 5.29 2.39 16.78
C GLY A 114 5.50 1.03 17.43
N LYS A 115 6.75 0.54 17.42
CA LYS A 115 7.10 -0.70 18.13
C LYS A 115 6.93 -0.59 19.64
N ASP A 116 6.86 0.64 20.15
CA ASP A 116 6.58 1.00 21.54
C ASP A 116 5.09 0.97 21.88
N GLY A 117 4.24 0.59 20.92
CA GLY A 117 2.79 0.49 21.09
C GLY A 117 2.03 1.79 20.82
N ARG A 118 2.72 2.90 20.51
CA ARG A 118 2.02 4.14 20.13
C ARG A 118 1.37 3.99 18.76
N ILE A 119 0.15 4.50 18.67
CA ILE A 119 -0.53 4.70 17.38
C ILE A 119 -0.70 6.20 17.22
N LEU A 120 -0.15 6.74 16.15
CA LEU A 120 -0.23 8.15 15.82
C LEU A 120 -0.81 8.32 14.43
N MET A 121 -1.58 9.36 14.22
CA MET A 121 -2.11 9.72 12.90
C MET A 121 -1.90 11.21 12.58
N THR A 122 -1.73 11.49 11.29
CA THR A 122 -1.75 12.84 10.73
C THR A 122 -2.38 12.82 9.34
N VAL A 123 -3.02 13.92 8.95
CA VAL A 123 -3.43 14.15 7.56
C VAL A 123 -2.41 15.06 6.89
N ARG A 124 -2.01 14.74 5.66
CA ARG A 124 -1.06 15.52 4.86
C ARG A 124 -1.66 15.83 3.48
N GLY A 125 -1.64 17.10 3.10
CA GLY A 125 -1.94 17.54 1.74
C GLY A 125 -0.70 17.58 0.84
N ASP A 126 -0.81 18.37 -0.21
CA ASP A 126 0.23 18.66 -1.20
C ASP A 126 1.33 19.62 -0.69
N ASN A 127 1.03 20.46 0.29
CA ASN A 127 2.03 21.36 0.88
C ASN A 127 2.98 20.60 1.82
N ILE A 128 4.18 20.26 1.32
CA ILE A 128 5.22 19.57 2.10
C ILE A 128 5.73 20.41 3.29
N SER A 129 5.66 21.74 3.19
CA SER A 129 6.13 22.69 4.21
C SER A 129 5.10 22.95 5.30
N ALA A 130 3.86 22.46 5.16
CA ALA A 130 2.85 22.59 6.19
C ALA A 130 3.33 21.95 7.52
N PRO A 131 3.08 22.59 8.67
CA PRO A 131 3.40 22.01 9.98
C PRO A 131 2.75 20.63 10.14
N VAL A 132 3.48 19.71 10.76
CA VAL A 132 3.00 18.36 11.04
C VAL A 132 2.41 18.31 12.43
N THR A 133 1.16 17.90 12.55
CA THR A 133 0.50 17.67 13.84
C THR A 133 0.10 16.20 13.91
N TRP A 134 0.67 15.48 14.88
CA TRP A 134 0.30 14.10 15.16
C TRP A 134 -0.75 14.06 16.27
N THR A 135 -1.70 13.15 16.12
CA THR A 135 -2.77 12.89 17.10
C THR A 135 -2.80 11.39 17.42
N ASN A 136 -3.30 11.07 18.61
CA ASN A 136 -3.33 9.71 19.16
C ASN A 136 -4.78 9.21 19.19
#